data_AF-A0A1M4SF54-F1
#
_entry.id   AF-A0A1M4SF54-F1
#
_cell.length_a   1.000
_cell.length_b   1.000
_cell.length_c   1.000
_cell.angle_alpha   90.00
_cell.angle_beta   90.00
_cell.angle_gamma   90.00
#
_symmetry.space_group_name_H-M   'P 1'
#
loop_
_entity.id
_entity.type
_entity.pdbx_description
1 polymer ?
#
loop_
_entity_poly.entity_id
_entity_poly.type
_entity_poly.pdbx_seq_one_letter_code
_entity_poly.pdbx_strand_id
1 'polypeptide(L)' 'MKLSQKGVGTTQPDANVRKALRGAYARDPDSLIAASQVIAIHFQTVAAANDYWKED' A
#
# COMPACT_ATOMS: atom_id res chain seq x y z
N MET A 1 1.35 2.50 5.61
CA MET A 1 1.79 2.44 4.19
C MET A 1 2.94 1.47 3.91
N LYS A 2 3.96 1.33 4.80
CA LYS A 2 5.12 0.45 4.56
C LYS A 2 4.76 -1.01 4.28
N LEU A 3 3.76 -1.55 4.99
CA LEU A 3 3.30 -2.93 4.79
C LEU A 3 2.64 -3.12 3.42
N SER A 4 1.75 -2.21 3.02
CA SER A 4 1.07 -2.20 1.72
C SER A 4 2.07 -2.21 0.54
N GLN A 5 3.18 -1.48 0.65
CA GLN A 5 4.21 -1.44 -0.40
C GLN A 5 5.11 -2.69 -0.41
N LYS A 6 5.27 -3.39 0.72
CA LYS A 6 6.11 -4.60 0.78
C LYS A 6 5.57 -5.71 -0.11
N GLY A 7 4.26 -5.86 -0.25
CA GLY A 7 3.66 -6.86 -1.15
C GLY A 7 4.14 -6.71 -2.61
N VAL A 8 4.27 -5.48 -3.10
CA VAL A 8 4.81 -5.19 -4.44
C VAL A 8 6.30 -5.56 -4.53
N GLY A 9 7.08 -5.29 -3.48
CA GLY A 9 8.50 -5.68 -3.43
C GLY A 9 8.72 -7.19 -3.35
N THR A 10 7.82 -7.92 -2.69
CA THR A 10 7.86 -9.39 -2.62
C THR A 10 7.48 -10.03 -3.95
N THR A 11 6.47 -9.50 -4.64
CA THR A 11 5.99 -10.04 -5.92
C THR A 11 6.88 -9.68 -7.10
N GLN A 12 7.47 -8.48 -7.08
CA GLN A 12 8.46 -8.05 -8.06
C GLN A 12 9.75 -7.61 -7.33
N PRO A 13 10.76 -8.48 -7.18
CA PRO A 13 11.96 -8.20 -6.41
C PRO A 13 12.92 -7.21 -7.09
N ASP A 14 12.88 -7.06 -8.42
CA ASP A 14 13.76 -6.15 -9.15
C ASP A 14 13.34 -4.68 -8.98
N ALA A 15 14.22 -3.90 -8.34
CA ALA A 15 14.01 -2.49 -8.10
C ALA A 15 13.98 -1.63 -9.38
N ASN A 16 14.75 -2.00 -10.40
CA ASN A 16 14.79 -1.28 -11.68
C ASN A 16 13.47 -1.44 -12.43
N VAL A 17 12.91 -2.66 -12.43
CA VAL A 17 11.59 -2.94 -12.99
C VAL A 17 10.52 -2.13 -12.26
N ARG A 18 10.50 -2.15 -10.93
CA ARG A 18 9.52 -1.35 -10.15
C ARG A 18 9.65 0.15 -10.43
N LYS A 19 10.87 0.66 -10.58
CA LYS A 19 11.12 2.09 -10.89
C LYS A 19 10.59 2.44 -12.28
N ALA A 20 10.82 1.59 -13.27
CA ALA A 20 10.29 1.78 -14.62
C ALA A 20 8.76 1.77 -14.65
N LEU A 21 8.12 0.84 -13.92
CA LEU A 21 6.66 0.73 -13.85
C LEU A 21 6.00 1.86 -13.05
N ARG A 22 6.72 2.53 -12.14
CA ARG A 22 6.16 3.59 -11.27
C ARG A 22 5.47 4.70 -12.06
N GLY A 23 6.03 5.08 -13.20
CA GLY A 23 5.47 6.14 -14.04
C GLY A 23 4.07 5.84 -14.57
N ALA A 24 3.78 4.56 -14.84
CA ALA A 24 2.51 4.13 -15.42
C ALA A 24 1.32 4.37 -14.48
N TYR A 25 1.47 4.01 -13.19
CA TYR A 25 0.37 4.07 -12.24
C TYR A 25 0.41 5.31 -11.33
N ALA A 26 1.51 6.07 -11.30
CA ALA A 26 1.63 7.26 -10.44
C ALA A 26 0.81 8.48 -10.94
N ARG A 27 0.35 8.46 -12.19
CA ARG A 27 -0.42 9.54 -12.83
C ARG A 27 -1.82 9.11 -13.25
N ASP A 28 -2.18 7.87 -12.97
CA ASP A 28 -3.45 7.26 -13.36
C ASP A 28 -4.44 7.34 -12.18
N PRO A 29 -5.60 8.03 -12.33
CA PRO A 29 -6.55 8.21 -11.23
C PRO A 29 -7.06 6.89 -10.64
N ASP A 30 -7.36 5.90 -11.48
CA ASP A 30 -7.86 4.60 -11.03
C ASP A 30 -6.81 3.87 -10.20
N SER A 31 -5.55 3.91 -10.64
CA SER A 31 -4.42 3.39 -9.88
C SER A 31 -4.22 4.08 -8.53
N LEU A 32 -4.42 5.39 -8.45
CA LEU A 32 -4.33 6.15 -7.20
C LEU A 32 -5.46 5.78 -6.23
N ILE A 33 -6.68 5.57 -6.75
CA ILE A 33 -7.83 5.10 -5.96
C ILE A 33 -7.57 3.68 -5.46
N ALA A 34 -7.11 2.78 -6.34
CA ALA A 34 -6.79 1.40 -5.98
C ALA A 34 -5.69 1.35 -4.90
N ALA A 35 -4.63 2.14 -5.03
CA ALA A 35 -3.59 2.24 -4.01
C ALA A 35 -4.13 2.73 -2.66
N SER A 36 -5.07 3.68 -2.68
CA SER A 36 -5.73 4.20 -1.47
C SER A 36 -6.59 3.13 -0.79
N GLN A 37 -7.33 2.33 -1.57
CA GLN A 37 -8.12 1.21 -1.06
C GLN A 37 -7.24 0.16 -0.36
N VAL A 38 -6.11 -0.22 -0.97
CA VAL A 38 -5.15 -1.16 -0.36
C VAL A 38 -4.62 -0.62 0.98
N ILE A 39 -4.31 0.67 1.05
CA ILE A 39 -3.85 1.32 2.29
C ILE A 39 -4.96 1.28 3.35
N ALA A 40 -6.21 1.58 2.98
CA ALA A 40 -7.35 1.58 3.90
C ALA A 40 -7.60 0.20 4.51
N ILE A 41 -7.57 -0.87 3.69
CA ILE A 41 -7.73 -2.26 4.17
C ILE A 41 -6.63 -2.61 5.18
N HIS A 42 -5.37 -2.32 4.86
CA HIS A 42 -4.27 -2.58 5.81
C HIS A 42 -4.39 -1.76 7.09
N PHE A 43 -4.81 -0.50 6.99
CA PHE A 43 -4.99 0.36 8.16
C PHE A 43 -6.11 -0.16 9.06
N GLN A 44 -7.23 -0.64 8.49
CA GLN A 44 -8.30 -1.27 9.25
C GLN A 44 -7.77 -2.47 10.05
N THR A 45 -6.95 -3.34 9.45
CA THR A 45 -6.35 -4.48 10.16
C THR A 45 -5.45 -4.02 11.32
N VAL A 46 -4.61 -3.00 11.10
CA VAL A 46 -3.72 -2.46 12.14
C VAL A 46 -4.52 -1.81 13.26
N ALA A 47 -5.53 -0.99 12.94
CA ALA A 47 -6.37 -0.33 13.92
C ALA A 47 -7.09 -1.34 14.81
N ALA A 48 -7.70 -2.38 14.21
CA ALA A 48 -8.33 -3.46 14.96
C ALA A 48 -7.33 -4.20 15.87
N ALA A 49 -6.10 -4.44 15.40
CA ALA A 49 -5.07 -5.09 16.19
C ALA A 49 -4.53 -4.22 17.36
N ASN A 50 -4.75 -2.91 17.33
CA ASN A 50 -4.34 -1.98 18.40
C ASN A 50 -5.54 -1.52 19.26
N ASP A 51 -6.67 -2.24 19.20
CA ASP A 51 -7.94 -1.84 19.83
C ASP A 51 -8.30 -0.37 19.56
N TYR A 52 -8.07 0.06 18.32
CA TYR A 52 -8.30 1.44 17.85
C TYR A 52 -7.60 2.52 18.69
N TRP A 53 -6.51 2.16 19.39
CA TRP A 53 -5.76 3.05 20.27
C TRP A 53 -6.64 3.73 21.33
N LYS A 54 -7.69 3.06 21.80
CA LYS A 54 -8.43 3.55 22.96
C LYS A 54 -7.49 3.59 24.16
N GLU A 55 -7.41 4.75 24.80
CA GLU A 55 -6.80 4.89 26.11
C GLU A 55 -7.91 4.67 27.14
N ASP A 56 -7.67 3.78 28.12
CA ASP A 56 -8.58 3.54 29.24
C ASP A 56 -8.74 4.78 30.14
#